data_AF-A0A810N9T6-F1
#
_entry.id   AF-A0A810N9T6-F1
#
_cell.length_a   1.000
_cell.length_b   1.000
_cell.length_c   1.000
_cell.angle_alpha   90.00
_cell.angle_beta   90.00
_cell.angle_gamma   90.00
#
_symmetry.space_group_name_H-M   'P 1'
#
loop_
_entity.id
_entity.type
_entity.pdbx_description
1 polymer ?
#
loop_
_entity_poly.entity_id
_entity_poly.type
_entity_poly.pdbx_seq_one_letter_code
_entity_poly.pdbx_strand_id
1 'polypeptide(L)'
;MWVVDVRGGPWSCRVGLRVEGPVPGMAQGGIRSLREALGMSESAWPEVSAAVAAAPYPVEVLPADSAEAERCLTALGMSTRSWLGAIMAHSGGLLVDHGWLRVLGSGNGRLPDVVTEADPTVGVLVVGYDVLGGQFAWSQPEPGVPPTVHYFGPDDLGWQDLEQGYADWLNAVLSGSLTAFYETLRWPGWEAEVSELLLDQGIHTWPPPWTVEGEDLGVVSRKPIAMAELVSFHHETARRVGRPDRP
;
A
#
# COMPACT_ATOMS: atom_id res chain seq x y z
N MET A 1 67.63 -22.56 -23.49
CA MET A 1 66.27 -22.05 -23.79
C MET A 1 65.29 -22.89 -22.97
N TRP A 2 65.45 -23.04 -21.64
CA TRP A 2 65.32 -22.12 -20.48
C TRP A 2 63.85 -21.82 -20.15
N VAL A 3 63.22 -22.25 -19.04
CA VAL A 3 63.61 -23.01 -17.80
C VAL A 3 62.28 -23.61 -17.23
N VAL A 4 62.08 -24.93 -16.99
CA VAL A 4 62.29 -25.75 -15.75
C VAL A 4 61.92 -24.99 -14.45
N ASP A 5 61.06 -25.45 -13.53
CA ASP A 5 61.30 -26.55 -12.58
C ASP A 5 60.02 -27.03 -11.85
N VAL A 6 60.08 -28.29 -11.45
CA VAL A 6 59.12 -29.18 -10.81
C VAL A 6 59.58 -29.37 -9.37
N ARG A 7 58.78 -29.04 -8.34
CA ARG A 7 58.90 -29.62 -6.97
C ARG A 7 57.56 -29.44 -6.27
N GLY A 8 56.87 -30.41 -5.68
CA GLY A 8 57.14 -31.79 -5.33
C GLY A 8 56.12 -32.15 -4.24
N GLY A 9 55.46 -33.31 -4.33
CA GLY A 9 54.87 -33.93 -3.13
C GLY A 9 56.00 -34.50 -2.25
N PRO A 10 55.76 -35.57 -1.48
CA PRO A 10 54.76 -35.79 -0.45
C PRO A 10 55.45 -36.17 0.90
N TRP A 11 54.65 -36.39 1.96
CA TRP A 11 54.97 -37.11 3.22
C TRP A 11 55.43 -36.34 4.48
N SER A 12 54.44 -36.21 5.37
CA SER A 12 54.39 -36.54 6.80
C SER A 12 55.04 -35.64 7.86
N CYS A 13 54.21 -35.24 8.82
CA CYS A 13 54.44 -35.44 10.27
C CYS A 13 53.08 -35.64 10.97
N ARG A 14 53.04 -36.54 11.96
CA ARG A 14 51.84 -37.06 12.62
C ARG A 14 51.94 -36.82 14.15
N VAL A 15 50.77 -36.63 14.76
CA VAL A 15 50.37 -36.91 16.16
C VAL A 15 50.59 -35.84 17.25
N GLY A 16 49.46 -35.46 17.87
CA GLY A 16 49.31 -35.14 19.29
C GLY A 16 47.81 -35.07 19.65
N LEU A 17 47.35 -35.88 20.62
CA LEU A 17 45.94 -36.02 21.03
C LEU A 17 45.88 -36.05 22.57
N ARG A 18 45.04 -35.20 23.21
CA ARG A 18 44.36 -35.49 24.51
C ARG A 18 43.32 -34.43 24.95
N VAL A 19 42.04 -34.80 24.83
CA VAL A 19 40.92 -34.92 25.82
C VAL A 19 40.72 -33.91 27.01
N GLU A 20 39.57 -33.20 26.94
CA GLU A 20 38.48 -32.80 27.90
C GLU A 20 38.56 -31.73 29.04
N GLY A 21 37.49 -30.88 29.08
CA GLY A 21 36.96 -30.05 30.21
C GLY A 21 35.94 -28.95 29.78
N PRO A 22 34.91 -28.52 30.57
CA PRO A 22 33.55 -28.13 30.07
C PRO A 22 33.15 -26.61 29.93
N VAL A 23 32.23 -26.34 28.97
CA VAL A 23 31.05 -25.38 28.80
C VAL A 23 30.94 -24.08 29.66
N PRO A 24 30.28 -22.93 29.28
CA PRO A 24 29.55 -22.48 28.06
C PRO A 24 29.97 -21.11 27.47
N GLY A 25 29.50 -20.82 26.24
CA GLY A 25 29.53 -19.48 25.65
C GLY A 25 28.70 -19.35 24.38
N MET A 26 27.44 -19.81 24.41
CA MET A 26 26.45 -19.44 23.39
C MET A 26 25.83 -18.10 23.77
N ALA A 27 25.98 -17.09 22.91
CA ALA A 27 24.89 -16.17 22.56
C ALA A 27 25.43 -15.08 21.63
N GLN A 28 25.16 -15.22 20.33
CA GLN A 28 24.67 -14.12 19.47
C GLN A 28 24.54 -14.51 17.98
N GLY A 29 25.09 -15.66 17.54
CA GLY A 29 24.96 -16.12 16.14
C GLY A 29 23.77 -17.02 15.81
N GLY A 30 23.22 -17.75 16.79
CA GLY A 30 22.27 -18.85 16.53
C GLY A 30 20.82 -18.45 16.23
N ILE A 31 20.36 -17.30 16.73
CA ILE A 31 18.96 -16.87 16.52
C ILE A 31 18.77 -16.32 15.10
N ARG A 32 19.81 -15.71 14.51
CA ARG A 32 19.73 -15.12 13.15
C ARG A 32 19.76 -16.20 12.07
N SER A 33 20.65 -17.19 12.19
CA SER A 33 20.76 -18.27 11.19
C SER A 33 19.60 -19.27 11.26
N LEU A 34 18.95 -19.42 12.42
CA LEU A 34 17.76 -20.25 12.56
C LEU A 34 16.52 -19.54 11.96
N ARG A 35 16.43 -18.21 12.06
CA ARG A 35 15.36 -17.42 11.42
C ARG A 35 15.46 -17.44 9.89
N GLU A 36 16.66 -17.39 9.33
CA GLU A 36 16.90 -17.53 7.89
C GLU A 36 16.62 -18.96 7.38
N ALA A 37 16.94 -19.99 8.18
CA ALA A 37 16.64 -21.38 7.86
C ALA A 37 15.16 -21.78 8.10
N LEU A 38 14.39 -20.97 8.84
CA LEU A 38 12.97 -21.17 9.15
C LEU A 38 12.01 -20.23 8.39
N GLY A 39 12.49 -19.44 7.42
CA GLY A 39 11.62 -18.64 6.53
C GLY A 39 11.29 -17.21 6.99
N MET A 40 12.10 -16.55 7.83
CA MET A 40 11.91 -15.13 8.15
C MET A 40 12.44 -14.16 7.09
N SER A 41 11.99 -14.30 5.83
CA SER A 41 11.76 -13.16 4.95
C SER A 41 10.65 -13.44 3.91
N GLU A 42 9.59 -14.14 4.28
CA GLU A 42 8.44 -14.37 3.38
C GLU A 42 7.52 -13.15 3.21
N SER A 43 7.77 -12.03 3.90
CA SER A 43 6.95 -10.83 3.73
C SER A 43 7.29 -10.08 2.43
N ALA A 44 6.28 -9.53 1.76
CA ALA A 44 6.45 -8.61 0.64
C ALA A 44 6.89 -7.20 1.05
N TRP A 45 7.01 -6.89 2.35
CA TRP A 45 7.36 -5.55 2.83
C TRP A 45 8.69 -4.99 2.29
N PRO A 46 9.78 -5.77 2.15
CA PRO A 46 11.01 -5.25 1.55
C PRO A 46 10.81 -4.76 0.11
N GLU A 47 9.95 -5.43 -0.66
CA GLU A 47 9.59 -5.04 -2.03
C GLU A 47 8.77 -3.75 -2.03
N VAL A 48 7.71 -3.69 -1.21
CA VAL A 48 6.88 -2.48 -1.02
C VAL A 48 7.75 -1.29 -0.59
N SER A 49 8.63 -1.49 0.39
CA SER A 49 9.53 -0.44 0.89
C SER A 49 10.48 0.08 -0.18
N ALA A 50 10.98 -0.81 -1.04
CA ALA A 50 11.83 -0.43 -2.17
C ALA A 50 11.04 0.39 -3.21
N ALA A 51 9.81 -0.02 -3.53
CA ALA A 51 8.93 0.71 -4.44
C ALA A 51 8.57 2.10 -3.88
N VAL A 52 8.27 2.21 -2.58
CA VAL A 52 8.05 3.48 -1.89
C VAL A 52 9.27 4.39 -1.98
N ALA A 53 10.47 3.85 -1.74
CA ALA A 53 11.72 4.63 -1.81
C ALA A 53 12.08 5.08 -3.24
N ALA A 54 11.60 4.37 -4.26
CA ALA A 54 11.85 4.67 -5.67
C ALA A 54 10.78 5.58 -6.30
N ALA A 55 9.72 5.91 -5.56
CA ALA A 55 8.59 6.66 -6.10
C ALA A 55 9.01 8.05 -6.64
N PRO A 56 8.44 8.50 -7.78
CA PRO A 56 8.83 9.77 -8.41
C PRO A 56 8.25 11.01 -7.71
N TYR A 57 7.46 10.81 -6.66
CA TYR A 57 6.81 11.84 -5.85
C TYR A 57 6.89 11.46 -4.36
N PRO A 58 6.57 12.36 -3.41
CA PRO A 58 6.65 12.05 -1.98
C PRO A 58 5.68 10.94 -1.57
N VAL A 59 6.18 9.99 -0.77
CA VAL A 59 5.36 8.95 -0.14
C VAL A 59 5.70 8.87 1.35
N GLU A 60 4.71 9.12 2.21
CA GLU A 60 4.84 8.97 3.66
C GLU A 60 4.26 7.61 4.09
N VAL A 61 5.05 6.82 4.82
CA VAL A 61 4.59 5.59 5.46
C VAL A 61 4.16 5.93 6.88
N LEU A 62 2.87 5.80 7.18
CA LEU A 62 2.35 6.03 8.52
C LEU A 62 2.73 4.86 9.45
N PRO A 63 3.13 5.14 10.70
CA PRO A 63 3.55 4.09 11.62
C PRO A 63 2.40 3.13 11.91
N ALA A 64 2.68 1.83 11.89
CA ALA A 64 1.76 0.80 12.33
C ALA A 64 1.80 0.63 13.86
N ASP A 65 0.64 0.36 14.45
CA ASP A 65 0.55 -0.25 15.76
C ASP A 65 0.48 -1.78 15.59
N SER A 66 1.31 -2.53 16.32
CA SER A 66 1.41 -3.98 16.14
C SER A 66 0.12 -4.72 16.50
N ALA A 67 -0.64 -4.22 17.49
CA ALA A 67 -1.89 -4.84 17.89
C ALA A 67 -3.01 -4.52 16.90
N GLU A 68 -3.04 -3.32 16.31
CA GLU A 68 -3.95 -3.01 15.19
C GLU A 68 -3.64 -3.88 13.96
N ALA A 69 -2.36 -3.98 13.60
CA ALA A 69 -1.90 -4.78 12.47
C ALA A 69 -2.29 -6.26 12.59
N GLU A 70 -2.04 -6.88 13.76
CA GLU A 70 -2.41 -8.28 14.02
C GLU A 70 -3.93 -8.50 13.92
N ARG A 71 -4.73 -7.57 14.45
CA ARG A 71 -6.20 -7.64 14.34
C ARG A 71 -6.67 -7.55 12.90
N CYS A 72 -6.14 -6.61 12.12
CA CYS A 72 -6.51 -6.44 10.72
C CYS A 72 -6.18 -7.68 9.89
N LEU A 73 -4.96 -8.22 10.03
CA LEU A 73 -4.52 -9.41 9.32
C LEU A 73 -5.39 -10.64 9.65
N THR A 74 -5.72 -10.79 10.94
CA THR A 74 -6.54 -11.90 11.42
C THR A 74 -7.98 -11.79 10.91
N ALA A 75 -8.57 -10.59 10.95
CA ALA A 75 -9.95 -10.36 10.50
C ALA A 75 -10.14 -10.66 9.01
N LEU A 76 -9.15 -10.34 8.17
CA LEU A 76 -9.21 -10.58 6.73
C LEU A 76 -8.53 -11.90 6.29
N GLY A 77 -7.93 -12.65 7.22
CA GLY A 77 -7.19 -13.89 6.89
C GLY A 77 -5.98 -13.67 5.97
N MET A 78 -5.39 -12.47 6.00
CA MET A 78 -4.33 -12.06 5.07
C MET A 78 -2.95 -12.47 5.59
N SER A 79 -2.07 -12.87 4.67
CA SER A 79 -0.66 -13.14 4.98
C SER A 79 0.23 -11.98 4.56
N THR A 80 1.32 -11.74 5.28
CA THR A 80 2.29 -10.67 4.95
C THR A 80 3.07 -10.91 3.65
N ARG A 81 2.84 -12.05 2.98
CA ARG A 81 3.44 -12.44 1.70
C ARG A 81 2.78 -11.74 0.50
N SER A 82 1.56 -11.23 0.67
CA SER A 82 0.93 -10.34 -0.31
C SER A 82 1.29 -8.89 0.01
N TRP A 83 1.27 -8.02 -1.00
CA TRP A 83 1.45 -6.58 -0.79
C TRP A 83 0.39 -5.99 0.15
N LEU A 84 -0.88 -6.38 0.00
CA LEU A 84 -1.96 -5.94 0.90
C LEU A 84 -1.68 -6.33 2.37
N GLY A 85 -1.32 -7.59 2.62
CA GLY A 85 -0.97 -8.04 3.96
C GLY A 85 0.31 -7.39 4.49
N ALA A 86 1.30 -7.12 3.65
CA ALA A 86 2.50 -6.40 4.03
C ALA A 86 2.20 -4.94 4.44
N ILE A 87 1.36 -4.24 3.68
CA ILE A 87 0.90 -2.88 4.00
C ILE A 87 0.19 -2.85 5.35
N MET A 88 -0.75 -3.77 5.58
CA MET A 88 -1.46 -3.89 6.86
C MET A 88 -0.50 -4.18 8.03
N ALA A 89 0.48 -5.06 7.81
CA ALA A 89 1.42 -5.49 8.85
C ALA A 89 2.42 -4.40 9.28
N HIS A 90 2.82 -3.54 8.34
CA HIS A 90 3.98 -2.67 8.50
C HIS A 90 3.68 -1.18 8.38
N SER A 91 2.44 -0.80 8.04
CA SER A 91 2.01 0.59 8.00
C SER A 91 0.58 0.77 8.53
N GLY A 92 0.32 1.94 9.10
CA GLY A 92 -1.05 2.40 9.33
C GLY A 92 -1.73 2.86 8.04
N GLY A 93 -0.96 3.09 6.99
CA GLY A 93 -1.38 3.54 5.67
C GLY A 93 -0.24 4.27 4.95
N LEU A 94 -0.43 4.58 3.67
CA LEU A 94 0.50 5.38 2.86
C LEU A 94 -0.16 6.69 2.44
N LEU A 95 0.56 7.80 2.55
CA LEU A 95 0.19 9.07 1.94
C LEU A 95 1.02 9.26 0.68
N VAL A 96 0.39 9.12 -0.47
CA VAL A 96 1.03 9.07 -1.78
C VAL A 96 0.80 10.38 -2.50
N ASP A 97 1.88 10.95 -3.04
CA ASP A 97 1.91 12.20 -3.79
C ASP A 97 1.30 13.37 -3.01
N HIS A 98 2.03 13.82 -1.98
CA HIS A 98 1.60 14.83 -1.00
C HIS A 98 0.37 14.43 -0.16
N GLY A 99 -0.08 13.17 -0.24
CA GLY A 99 -1.29 12.69 0.42
C GLY A 99 -2.54 12.83 -0.44
N TRP A 100 -2.38 13.07 -1.75
CA TRP A 100 -3.46 13.01 -2.73
C TRP A 100 -4.19 11.67 -2.67
N LEU A 101 -3.43 10.57 -2.74
CA LEU A 101 -3.94 9.22 -2.55
C LEU A 101 -3.53 8.72 -1.16
N ARG A 102 -4.50 8.20 -0.42
CA ARG A 102 -4.35 7.67 0.93
C ARG A 102 -4.64 6.17 0.88
N VAL A 103 -3.59 5.36 0.82
CA VAL A 103 -3.70 3.89 0.81
C VAL A 103 -3.88 3.42 2.25
N LEU A 104 -4.90 2.62 2.50
CA LEU A 104 -5.22 2.15 3.85
C LEU A 104 -4.34 0.97 4.25
N GLY A 105 -3.92 0.97 5.52
CA GLY A 105 -3.20 -0.13 6.16
C GLY A 105 -3.95 -0.59 7.41
N SER A 106 -3.22 -0.75 8.51
CA SER A 106 -3.80 -1.10 9.83
C SER A 106 -4.35 0.09 10.61
N GLY A 107 -4.42 1.28 9.99
CA GLY A 107 -4.83 2.51 10.66
C GLY A 107 -3.73 3.06 11.58
N ASN A 108 -3.83 4.35 11.91
CA ASN A 108 -2.89 5.00 12.85
C ASN A 108 -3.55 6.07 13.72
N GLY A 109 -4.88 6.06 13.82
CA GLY A 109 -5.67 7.08 14.52
C GLY A 109 -5.91 8.37 13.72
N ARG A 110 -5.16 8.61 12.63
CA ARG A 110 -5.42 9.71 11.67
C ARG A 110 -6.08 9.21 10.38
N LEU A 111 -5.77 7.97 9.97
CA LEU A 111 -6.49 7.24 8.94
C LEU A 111 -7.21 6.03 9.53
N PRO A 112 -8.39 5.68 8.99
CA PRO A 112 -9.04 4.42 9.32
C PRO A 112 -8.22 3.24 8.81
N ASP A 113 -8.42 2.08 9.42
CA ASP A 113 -7.88 0.83 8.93
C ASP A 113 -8.79 0.19 7.87
N VAL A 114 -8.22 -0.72 7.07
CA VAL A 114 -8.96 -1.43 6.00
C VAL A 114 -10.19 -2.20 6.50
N VAL A 115 -10.20 -2.68 7.75
CA VAL A 115 -11.31 -3.47 8.31
C VAL A 115 -12.45 -2.58 8.76
N THR A 116 -12.15 -1.43 9.35
CA THR A 116 -13.15 -0.43 9.75
C THR A 116 -13.95 0.08 8.54
N GLU A 117 -13.30 0.22 7.38
CA GLU A 117 -13.95 0.62 6.12
C GLU A 117 -14.54 -0.56 5.33
N ALA A 118 -14.37 -1.79 5.78
CA ALA A 118 -14.92 -2.96 5.10
C ALA A 118 -16.44 -3.07 5.35
N ASP A 119 -17.24 -3.06 4.29
CA ASP A 119 -18.61 -3.52 4.35
C ASP A 119 -18.67 -5.01 3.99
N PRO A 120 -18.93 -5.92 4.96
CA PRO A 120 -18.96 -7.35 4.70
C PRO A 120 -20.09 -7.77 3.74
N THR A 121 -21.04 -6.89 3.44
CA THR A 121 -22.16 -7.16 2.54
C THR A 121 -21.87 -6.83 1.08
N VAL A 122 -20.80 -6.07 0.80
CA VAL A 122 -20.50 -5.53 -0.54
C VAL A 122 -19.44 -6.36 -1.29
N GLY A 123 -18.78 -7.31 -0.62
CA GLY A 123 -17.84 -8.24 -1.29
C GLY A 123 -16.55 -7.59 -1.79
N VAL A 124 -16.31 -6.33 -1.42
CA VAL A 124 -15.09 -5.58 -1.73
C VAL A 124 -14.50 -4.98 -0.47
N LEU A 125 -13.22 -4.66 -0.53
CA LEU A 125 -12.47 -4.01 0.54
C LEU A 125 -12.01 -2.64 0.06
N VAL A 126 -12.44 -1.55 0.69
CA VAL A 126 -11.87 -0.24 0.39
C VAL A 126 -10.41 -0.23 0.84
N VAL A 127 -9.52 0.07 -0.10
CA VAL A 127 -8.07 0.06 0.10
C VAL A 127 -7.44 1.44 -0.06
N GLY A 128 -8.20 2.45 -0.48
CA GLY A 128 -7.73 3.81 -0.49
C GLY A 128 -8.78 4.83 -0.87
N TYR A 129 -8.47 6.09 -0.55
CA TYR A 129 -9.24 7.26 -0.94
C TYR A 129 -8.32 8.26 -1.61
N ASP A 130 -8.85 9.01 -2.57
CA ASP A 130 -8.22 10.28 -2.96
C ASP A 130 -8.85 11.47 -2.24
N VAL A 131 -8.17 12.62 -2.32
CA VAL A 131 -8.61 13.86 -1.68
C VAL A 131 -9.94 14.38 -2.22
N LEU A 132 -10.39 13.97 -3.40
CA LEU A 132 -11.69 14.35 -3.95
C LEU A 132 -12.79 13.38 -3.53
N GLY A 133 -12.51 12.39 -2.67
CA GLY A 133 -13.50 11.42 -2.23
C GLY A 133 -13.73 10.28 -3.22
N GLY A 134 -12.84 10.11 -4.19
CA GLY A 134 -12.75 8.89 -4.97
C GLY A 134 -12.30 7.72 -4.10
N GLN A 135 -12.76 6.51 -4.42
CA GLN A 135 -12.51 5.30 -3.63
C GLN A 135 -11.85 4.23 -4.49
N PHE A 136 -10.80 3.59 -3.97
CA PHE A 136 -10.22 2.37 -4.52
C PHE A 136 -10.69 1.19 -3.69
N ALA A 137 -11.33 0.21 -4.33
CA ALA A 137 -11.82 -0.99 -3.67
C ALA A 137 -11.26 -2.25 -4.33
N TRP A 138 -10.65 -3.13 -3.55
CA TRP A 138 -10.17 -4.43 -4.01
C TRP A 138 -11.30 -5.46 -3.91
N SER A 139 -11.64 -6.10 -5.02
CA SER A 139 -12.65 -7.18 -5.01
C SER A 139 -12.11 -8.40 -4.27
N GLN A 140 -12.98 -9.05 -3.49
CA GLN A 140 -12.57 -10.29 -2.83
C GLN A 140 -12.42 -11.43 -3.86
N PRO A 141 -11.55 -12.42 -3.60
CA PRO A 141 -11.34 -13.51 -4.54
C PRO A 141 -12.61 -14.34 -4.75
N GLU A 142 -13.03 -14.49 -6.01
CA GLU A 142 -14.13 -15.38 -6.40
C GLU A 142 -13.61 -16.58 -7.21
N PRO A 143 -14.28 -17.75 -7.17
CA PRO A 143 -13.84 -18.92 -7.94
C PRO A 143 -13.77 -18.62 -9.46
N GLY A 144 -12.55 -18.63 -9.99
CA GLY A 144 -12.29 -18.43 -11.43
C GLY A 144 -12.23 -16.98 -11.88
N VAL A 145 -12.38 -16.00 -10.97
CA VAL A 145 -12.25 -14.57 -11.26
C VAL A 145 -11.11 -14.01 -10.40
N PRO A 146 -10.00 -13.53 -11.01
CA PRO A 146 -8.93 -12.92 -10.23
C PRO A 146 -9.42 -11.63 -9.57
N PRO A 147 -9.03 -11.35 -8.33
CA PRO A 147 -9.45 -10.13 -7.65
C PRO A 147 -8.73 -8.90 -8.21
N THR A 148 -9.46 -7.83 -8.50
CA THR A 148 -8.98 -6.59 -9.12
C THR A 148 -9.37 -5.37 -8.28
N VAL A 149 -8.62 -4.28 -8.46
CA VAL A 149 -8.92 -2.98 -7.86
C VAL A 149 -9.88 -2.23 -8.77
N HIS A 150 -10.97 -1.74 -8.18
CA HIS A 150 -11.95 -0.88 -8.83
C HIS A 150 -11.83 0.54 -8.28
N TYR A 151 -12.10 1.53 -9.13
CA TYR A 151 -12.10 2.93 -8.76
C TYR A 151 -13.49 3.53 -8.92
N PHE A 152 -14.00 4.14 -7.86
CA PHE A 152 -15.16 5.02 -7.90
C PHE A 152 -14.68 6.46 -8.02
N GLY A 153 -14.74 7.00 -9.24
CA GLY A 153 -14.22 8.33 -9.55
C GLY A 153 -15.19 9.46 -9.22
N PRO A 154 -14.71 10.60 -8.70
CA PRO A 154 -15.56 11.75 -8.40
C PRO A 154 -16.15 12.37 -9.68
N ASP A 155 -15.51 12.23 -10.84
CA ASP A 155 -15.90 12.78 -12.14
C ASP A 155 -16.99 11.97 -12.87
N ASP A 156 -17.07 10.66 -12.67
CA ASP A 156 -18.10 9.81 -13.31
C ASP A 156 -19.17 9.30 -12.33
N LEU A 157 -18.87 9.32 -11.03
CA LEU A 157 -19.71 8.75 -9.96
C LEU A 157 -20.10 7.28 -10.24
N GLY A 158 -19.19 6.53 -10.85
CA GLY A 158 -19.35 5.13 -11.21
C GLY A 158 -18.11 4.32 -10.90
N TRP A 159 -18.30 3.04 -10.60
CA TRP A 159 -17.22 2.08 -10.41
C TRP A 159 -16.64 1.64 -11.75
N GLN A 160 -15.31 1.61 -11.83
CA GLN A 160 -14.55 1.18 -13.00
C GLN A 160 -13.52 0.14 -12.56
N ASP A 161 -13.48 -1.04 -13.21
CA ASP A 161 -12.41 -2.02 -12.98
C ASP A 161 -11.10 -1.48 -13.58
N LEU A 162 -10.04 -1.43 -12.76
CA LEU A 162 -8.70 -1.04 -13.22
C LEU A 162 -7.92 -2.22 -13.82
N GLU A 163 -8.54 -3.40 -13.86
CA GLU A 163 -8.02 -4.66 -14.41
C GLU A 163 -6.68 -5.09 -13.78
N GLN A 164 -6.41 -4.63 -12.55
CA GLN A 164 -5.15 -4.82 -11.84
C GLN A 164 -5.39 -5.44 -10.47
N GLY A 165 -4.61 -6.47 -10.13
CA GLY A 165 -4.53 -6.94 -8.75
C GLY A 165 -3.92 -5.89 -7.83
N TYR A 166 -4.10 -6.03 -6.52
CA TYR A 166 -3.62 -5.04 -5.54
C TYR A 166 -2.12 -4.72 -5.67
N ALA A 167 -1.27 -5.72 -5.86
CA ALA A 167 0.18 -5.54 -5.99
C ALA A 167 0.53 -4.76 -7.26
N ASP A 168 -0.07 -5.13 -8.40
CA ASP A 168 0.17 -4.44 -9.68
C ASP A 168 -0.32 -2.99 -9.64
N TRP A 169 -1.52 -2.76 -9.09
CA TRP A 169 -2.08 -1.42 -8.89
C TRP A 169 -1.17 -0.55 -8.03
N LEU A 170 -0.77 -1.03 -6.84
CA LEU A 170 0.06 -0.24 -5.94
C LEU A 170 1.46 -0.02 -6.51
N ASN A 171 2.03 -1.01 -7.20
CA ASN A 171 3.30 -0.84 -7.89
C ASN A 171 3.22 0.17 -9.03
N ALA A 172 2.15 0.16 -9.83
CA ALA A 172 1.91 1.14 -10.89
C ALA A 172 1.76 2.55 -10.32
N VAL A 173 0.97 2.69 -9.24
CA VAL A 173 0.86 3.92 -8.44
C VAL A 173 2.26 4.40 -8.10
N LEU A 174 3.01 3.64 -7.29
CA LEU A 174 4.34 4.01 -6.79
C LEU A 174 5.37 4.23 -7.91
N SER A 175 5.15 3.67 -9.10
CA SER A 175 6.00 3.89 -10.29
C SER A 175 5.66 5.17 -11.07
N GLY A 176 4.64 5.93 -10.66
CA GLY A 176 4.30 7.23 -11.22
C GLY A 176 3.00 7.31 -12.02
N SER A 177 2.14 6.27 -11.99
CA SER A 177 0.90 6.28 -12.78
C SER A 177 -0.06 7.40 -12.37
N LEU A 178 0.02 7.89 -11.12
CA LEU A 178 -0.88 8.92 -10.59
C LEU A 178 -0.88 10.22 -11.39
N THR A 179 0.25 10.59 -12.00
CA THR A 179 0.35 11.83 -12.78
C THR A 179 -0.62 11.82 -13.96
N ALA A 180 -0.67 10.71 -14.71
CA ALA A 180 -1.59 10.57 -15.83
C ALA A 180 -3.01 10.22 -15.35
N PHE A 181 -3.13 9.40 -14.31
CA PHE A 181 -4.43 9.00 -13.75
C PHE A 181 -5.26 10.18 -13.26
N TYR A 182 -4.61 11.21 -12.69
CA TYR A 182 -5.27 12.41 -12.16
C TYR A 182 -5.04 13.67 -13.01
N GLU A 183 -4.65 13.53 -14.29
CA GLU A 183 -4.33 14.68 -15.16
C GLU A 183 -5.48 15.69 -15.24
N THR A 184 -6.72 15.21 -15.36
CA THR A 184 -7.93 16.05 -15.44
C THR A 184 -8.48 16.46 -14.08
N LEU A 185 -7.96 15.87 -12.99
CA LEU A 185 -8.45 16.07 -11.63
C LEU A 185 -7.51 16.93 -10.77
N ARG A 186 -6.41 17.43 -11.34
CA ARG A 186 -5.45 18.31 -10.65
C ARG A 186 -5.51 19.72 -11.19
N TRP A 187 -5.18 20.69 -10.33
CA TRP A 187 -5.15 22.11 -10.65
C TRP A 187 -3.83 22.75 -10.22
N PRO A 188 -3.42 23.90 -10.78
CA PRO A 188 -2.18 24.55 -10.36
C PRO A 188 -2.16 24.83 -8.84
N GLY A 189 -1.16 24.31 -8.14
CA GLY A 189 -0.99 24.49 -6.70
C GLY A 189 -1.78 23.52 -5.82
N TRP A 190 -2.38 22.47 -6.40
CA TRP A 190 -3.08 21.42 -5.66
C TRP A 190 -2.22 20.82 -4.55
N GLU A 191 -0.90 20.71 -4.74
CA GLU A 191 0.03 20.13 -3.78
C GLU A 191 0.00 20.87 -2.43
N ALA A 192 -0.07 22.20 -2.49
CA ALA A 192 -0.13 23.05 -1.31
C ALA A 192 -1.48 22.89 -0.59
N GLU A 193 -2.59 22.93 -1.34
CA GLU A 193 -3.94 22.74 -0.79
C GLU A 193 -4.08 21.37 -0.11
N VAL A 194 -3.56 20.31 -0.73
CA VAL A 194 -3.61 18.95 -0.17
C VAL A 194 -2.74 18.80 1.08
N SER A 195 -1.56 19.44 1.10
CA SER A 195 -0.66 19.35 2.25
C SER A 195 -1.21 19.98 3.54
N GLU A 196 -2.22 20.86 3.42
CA GLU A 196 -2.89 21.50 4.56
C GLU A 196 -4.08 20.68 5.08
N LEU A 197 -4.51 19.63 4.38
CA LEU A 197 -5.66 18.81 4.79
C LEU A 197 -5.34 17.96 6.01
N LEU A 198 -6.32 17.84 6.90
CA LEU A 198 -6.35 16.72 7.83
C LEU A 198 -6.61 15.41 7.06
N LEU A 199 -6.12 14.28 7.60
CA LEU A 199 -6.23 12.99 6.90
C LEU A 199 -7.65 12.42 6.87
N ASP A 200 -8.56 12.98 7.66
CA ASP A 200 -9.99 12.71 7.66
C ASP A 200 -10.79 13.71 6.80
N GLN A 201 -10.11 14.59 6.05
CA GLN A 201 -10.74 15.59 5.18
C GLN A 201 -10.50 15.30 3.70
N GLY A 202 -11.49 15.61 2.87
CA GLY A 202 -11.37 15.75 1.42
C GLY A 202 -11.65 17.17 0.95
N ILE A 203 -11.50 17.42 -0.34
CA ILE A 203 -11.79 18.70 -1.00
C ILE A 203 -13.10 18.54 -1.74
N HIS A 204 -14.13 19.21 -1.24
CA HIS A 204 -15.37 19.39 -1.98
C HIS A 204 -15.19 20.51 -3.01
N THR A 205 -15.66 20.27 -4.24
CA THR A 205 -15.61 21.25 -5.33
C THR A 205 -17.01 21.69 -5.75
N TRP A 206 -17.15 22.96 -6.14
CA TRP A 206 -18.41 23.49 -6.66
C TRP A 206 -18.17 24.49 -7.80
N PRO A 207 -18.74 24.28 -9.00
CA PRO A 207 -19.51 23.10 -9.42
C PRO A 207 -18.71 21.78 -9.37
N PRO A 208 -19.38 20.63 -9.23
CA PRO A 208 -18.70 19.35 -9.04
C PRO A 208 -18.13 18.76 -10.35
N PRO A 209 -17.12 17.87 -10.30
CA PRO A 209 -16.35 17.44 -11.47
C PRO A 209 -17.15 16.64 -12.50
N TRP A 210 -18.27 16.03 -12.10
CA TRP A 210 -19.18 15.32 -13.02
C TRP A 210 -20.12 16.24 -13.81
N THR A 211 -19.96 17.56 -13.69
CA THR A 211 -20.74 18.56 -14.43
C THR A 211 -19.87 19.29 -15.43
N VAL A 212 -20.47 19.78 -16.52
CA VAL A 212 -19.75 20.56 -17.54
C VAL A 212 -19.14 21.83 -16.92
N GLU A 213 -19.84 22.46 -15.99
CA GLU A 213 -19.37 23.66 -15.30
C GLU A 213 -18.25 23.39 -14.29
N GLY A 214 -18.05 22.14 -13.89
CA GLY A 214 -17.04 21.71 -12.91
C GLY A 214 -15.87 20.91 -13.48
N GLU A 215 -15.80 20.77 -14.81
CA GLU A 215 -14.74 20.02 -15.50
C GLU A 215 -13.33 20.63 -15.25
N ASP A 216 -13.22 21.95 -15.23
CA ASP A 216 -11.96 22.66 -14.91
C ASP A 216 -11.85 22.96 -13.41
N LEU A 217 -11.18 22.07 -12.68
CA LEU A 217 -10.95 22.22 -11.25
C LEU A 217 -10.04 23.41 -10.88
N GLY A 218 -9.38 24.07 -11.83
CA GLY A 218 -8.62 25.29 -11.60
C GLY A 218 -9.48 26.50 -11.25
N VAL A 219 -10.74 26.51 -11.70
CA VAL A 219 -11.63 27.69 -11.57
C VAL A 219 -12.82 27.47 -10.64
N VAL A 220 -13.08 26.23 -10.20
CA VAL A 220 -14.16 25.92 -9.26
C VAL A 220 -13.85 26.41 -7.84
N SER A 221 -14.89 26.59 -7.04
CA SER A 221 -14.73 26.76 -5.59
C SER A 221 -14.28 25.44 -4.97
N ARG A 222 -13.28 25.48 -4.09
CA ARG A 222 -12.76 24.31 -3.37
C ARG A 222 -12.82 24.54 -1.87
N LYS A 223 -13.23 23.53 -1.10
CA LYS A 223 -13.34 23.63 0.35
C LYS A 223 -13.01 22.29 1.02
N PRO A 224 -12.13 22.28 2.05
CA PRO A 224 -11.97 21.11 2.91
C PRO A 224 -13.26 20.78 3.66
N ILE A 225 -13.71 19.53 3.57
CA ILE A 225 -14.83 18.97 4.35
C ILE A 225 -14.44 17.58 4.87
N ALA A 226 -15.25 17.00 5.77
CA ALA A 226 -15.01 15.64 6.25
C ALA A 226 -15.08 14.64 5.09
N MET A 227 -14.13 13.71 5.00
CA MET A 227 -14.05 12.70 3.95
C MET A 227 -15.31 11.82 3.93
N ALA A 228 -15.80 11.44 5.11
CA ALA A 228 -17.04 10.67 5.24
C ALA A 228 -18.27 11.42 4.69
N GLU A 229 -18.33 12.75 4.84
CA GLU A 229 -19.39 13.59 4.27
C GLU A 229 -19.27 13.64 2.74
N LEU A 230 -18.06 13.85 2.22
CA LEU A 230 -17.78 13.89 0.78
C LEU A 230 -18.15 12.58 0.08
N VAL A 231 -17.69 11.45 0.64
CA VAL A 231 -17.98 10.09 0.13
C VAL A 231 -19.48 9.81 0.19
N SER A 232 -20.16 10.16 1.29
CA SER A 232 -21.61 9.97 1.43
C SER A 232 -22.39 10.76 0.37
N PHE A 233 -21.99 12.02 0.13
CA PHE A 233 -22.58 12.87 -0.88
C PHE A 233 -22.41 12.32 -2.30
N HIS A 234 -21.23 11.81 -2.64
CA HIS A 234 -20.99 11.20 -3.95
C HIS A 234 -21.84 9.95 -4.17
N HIS A 235 -21.88 9.03 -3.19
CA HIS A 235 -22.71 7.82 -3.28
C HIS A 235 -24.20 8.13 -3.33
N GLU A 236 -24.69 9.14 -2.60
CA GLU A 236 -26.08 9.57 -2.70
C GLU A 236 -26.40 10.16 -4.07
N THR A 237 -25.49 10.96 -4.62
CA THR A 237 -25.64 11.55 -5.95
C THR A 237 -25.62 10.46 -7.04
N ALA A 238 -24.68 9.51 -6.97
CA ALA A 238 -24.59 8.35 -7.84
C ALA A 238 -25.92 7.59 -7.91
N ARG A 239 -26.52 7.29 -6.75
CA ARG A 239 -27.85 6.64 -6.68
C ARG A 239 -28.95 7.46 -7.35
N ARG A 240 -28.98 8.78 -7.14
CA ARG A 240 -29.99 9.67 -7.74
C ARG A 240 -29.88 9.76 -9.25
N VAL A 241 -28.68 9.63 -9.80
CA VAL A 241 -28.42 9.65 -11.25
C VAL A 241 -28.34 8.25 -11.88
N GLY A 242 -28.69 7.21 -11.12
CA GLY A 242 -28.85 5.83 -11.61
C GLY A 242 -27.54 5.07 -11.81
N ARG A 243 -26.46 5.47 -11.14
CA ARG A 243 -25.17 4.75 -11.14
C ARG A 243 -25.21 3.60 -10.12
N PRO A 244 -24.49 2.49 -10.39
CA PRO A 244 -24.40 1.38 -9.45
C PRO A 244 -23.70 1.83 -8.16
N ASP A 245 -24.17 1.30 -7.03
CA ASP A 245 -23.64 1.59 -5.69
C ASP A 245 -22.41 0.75 -5.33
N ARG A 246 -22.07 -0.22 -6.17
CA ARG A 246 -21.00 -1.20 -5.97
C ARG A 246 -20.33 -1.57 -7.30
N PRO A 247 -19.07 -2.03 -7.26
CA PRO A 247 -18.36 -2.57 -8.41
C PRO A 247 -19.10 -3.73 -9.09
#